data_AF-A0A1E4Q0L4-F1
#
_entry.id   AF-A0A1E4Q0L4-F1
#
_cell.length_a   1.000
_cell.length_b   1.000
_cell.length_c   1.000
_cell.angle_alpha   90.00
_cell.angle_beta   90.00
_cell.angle_gamma   90.00
#
_symmetry.space_group_name_H-M   'P 1'
#
loop_
_entity.id
_entity.type
_entity.pdbx_description
1 polymer ?
#
loop_
_entity_poly.entity_id
_entity_poly.type
_entity_poly.pdbx_seq_one_letter_code
_entity_poly.pdbx_strand_id
1 'polypeptide(L)' 'MRKGELKAPVVIGRDHLDSGSVASPNRETEAMKDGSDAVSDWPLLNAMLNTAGGATWVAAHHGGGVGSTRAW' A
#
# COMPACT_ATOMS: atom_id res chain seq x y z
N MET A 1 -19.45 9.71 -13.36
CA MET A 1 -19.22 9.11 -14.70
C MET A 1 -20.51 8.81 -15.43
N ARG A 2 -21.25 7.75 -15.06
CA ARG A 2 -22.39 7.22 -15.84
C ARG A 2 -23.49 8.23 -16.22
N LYS A 3 -23.73 9.25 -15.39
CA LYS A 3 -24.74 10.29 -15.63
C LYS A 3 -24.24 11.48 -16.49
N GLY A 4 -22.97 11.50 -16.88
CA GLY A 4 -22.39 12.60 -17.69
C GLY A 4 -22.02 13.88 -16.92
N GLU A 5 -22.19 13.91 -15.59
CA GLU A 5 -21.82 15.07 -14.75
C GLU A 5 -20.31 15.36 -14.75
N LEU A 6 -19.48 14.34 -15.02
CA LEU A 6 -18.02 14.47 -15.17
C LEU A 6 -17.66 14.28 -16.64
N LYS A 7 -16.78 15.15 -17.16
CA LYS A 7 -16.41 15.19 -18.59
C LYS A 7 -15.48 14.06 -19.05
N ALA A 8 -14.82 13.39 -18.10
CA ALA A 8 -13.83 12.34 -18.37
C ALA A 8 -13.77 11.36 -17.19
N PRO A 9 -13.21 10.14 -17.38
CA PRO A 9 -12.90 9.21 -16.29
C PRO A 9 -12.01 9.82 -15.20
N VAL A 10 -12.11 9.27 -13.99
CA VAL A 10 -11.36 9.68 -12.80
C VAL A 10 -10.64 8.46 -12.29
N VAL A 11 -9.35 8.65 -12.01
CA VAL A 11 -8.51 7.67 -11.35
C VAL A 11 -8.72 7.79 -9.85
N ILE A 12 -8.85 6.64 -9.19
CA ILE A 12 -8.83 6.55 -7.73
C ILE A 12 -7.56 5.78 -7.36
N GLY A 13 -6.77 6.37 -6.48
CA GLY A 13 -5.55 5.79 -5.93
C GLY A 13 -5.32 6.26 -4.51
N ARG A 14 -4.15 5.95 -3.98
CA ARG A 14 -3.69 6.32 -2.63
C ARG A 14 -2.16 6.31 -2.58
N ASP A 15 -1.61 6.83 -1.50
CA ASP A 15 -0.20 6.60 -1.14
C ASP A 15 0.00 5.12 -0.72
N HIS A 16 1.24 4.65 -0.72
CA HIS A 16 1.65 3.36 -0.16
C HIS A 16 1.61 3.38 1.37
N LEU A 17 1.63 4.56 1.99
CA LEU A 17 1.31 4.75 3.40
C LEU A 17 -0.22 4.64 3.60
N ASP A 18 -0.67 3.43 3.90
CA ASP A 18 -2.05 3.13 4.27
C ASP A 18 -2.05 1.91 5.21
N SER A 19 -3.14 1.75 5.96
CA SER A 19 -3.33 0.81 7.07
C SER A 19 -2.86 -0.64 6.85
N GLY A 20 -2.82 -1.12 5.62
CA GLY A 20 -2.39 -2.49 5.30
C GLY A 20 -1.47 -2.60 4.10
N SER A 21 -0.82 -1.52 3.66
CA SER A 21 0.01 -1.53 2.45
C SER A 21 1.48 -1.17 2.67
N VAL A 22 1.95 -1.23 3.92
CA VAL A 22 3.33 -0.92 4.28
C VAL A 22 3.75 -1.69 5.54
N ALA A 23 5.00 -2.13 5.56
CA ALA A 23 5.73 -2.59 6.74
C ALA A 23 7.03 -1.77 6.85
N SER A 24 7.11 -0.92 7.88
CA SER A 24 8.16 0.09 8.06
C SER A 24 8.41 0.29 9.56
N PRO A 25 9.31 -0.51 10.17
CA PRO A 25 9.50 -0.57 11.63
C PRO A 25 9.96 0.73 12.31
N ASN A 26 10.42 1.71 11.53
CA ASN A 26 10.88 3.00 12.05
C ASN A 26 9.88 4.13 11.76
N ARG A 27 8.67 3.79 11.29
CA ARG A 27 7.58 4.73 10.99
C ARG A 27 6.22 4.03 11.13
N GLU A 28 5.67 3.48 10.05
CA GLU A 28 4.24 3.12 9.96
C GLU A 28 3.87 1.92 10.84
N THR A 29 4.79 0.98 11.03
CA THR A 29 4.59 -0.22 11.85
C THR A 29 5.46 -0.18 13.11
N GLU A 30 5.97 0.99 13.51
CA GLU A 30 6.77 1.14 14.71
C GLU A 30 5.95 0.83 15.97
N ALA A 31 6.52 -0.01 16.84
CA ALA A 31 5.98 -0.38 18.15
C ALA A 31 4.57 -0.98 18.07
N MET A 32 4.34 -1.88 17.12
CA MET A 32 3.12 -2.68 17.11
C MET A 32 3.00 -3.46 18.42
N LYS A 33 1.80 -3.53 18.98
CA LYS A 33 1.57 -4.08 20.33
C LYS A 33 2.04 -5.54 20.50
N ASP A 34 2.10 -6.27 19.41
CA ASP A 34 2.50 -7.67 19.33
C ASP A 34 3.95 -7.85 18.84
N GLY A 35 4.69 -6.75 18.62
CA GLY A 35 6.06 -6.76 18.13
C GLY A 35 6.20 -7.16 16.65
N SER A 36 5.12 -7.08 15.88
CA SER A 36 5.08 -7.47 14.45
C SER A 36 5.64 -6.43 13.49
N ASP A 37 6.35 -5.41 13.99
CA ASP A 37 6.81 -4.23 13.25
C ASP A 37 7.46 -4.56 11.89
N ALA A 38 8.29 -5.61 11.84
CA ALA A 38 9.07 -6.00 10.65
C ALA A 38 8.39 -7.06 9.76
N VAL A 39 7.16 -7.47 10.05
CA VAL A 39 6.44 -8.47 9.23
C VAL A 39 5.97 -7.84 7.92
N SER A 40 6.62 -8.19 6.82
CA SER A 40 6.35 -7.64 5.48
C SER A 40 5.37 -8.46 4.63
N ASP A 41 4.77 -9.51 5.17
CA ASP A 41 3.77 -10.31 4.44
C ASP A 41 2.52 -9.49 4.09
N TRP A 42 2.13 -8.54 4.95
CA TRP A 42 0.93 -7.72 4.78
C TRP A 42 0.93 -6.84 3.52
N PRO A 43 1.96 -6.00 3.24
CA PRO A 43 2.02 -5.22 2.00
C PRO A 43 2.07 -6.11 0.74
N LEU A 44 2.68 -7.29 0.81
CA LEU A 44 2.70 -8.25 -0.30
C LEU A 44 1.30 -8.83 -0.56
N LEU A 45 0.60 -9.24 0.50
CA LEU A 45 -0.79 -9.69 0.42
C LEU A 45 -1.72 -8.58 -0.07
N ASN A 46 -1.48 -7.33 0.32
CA ASN A 46 -2.22 -6.17 -0.18
C ASN A 46 -2.07 -6.02 -1.70
N ALA A 47 -0.85 -6.13 -2.23
CA ALA A 47 -0.59 -6.08 -3.65
C ALA A 47 -1.27 -7.25 -4.40
N MET A 48 -1.14 -8.48 -3.87
CA MET A 48 -1.78 -9.66 -4.45
C MET A 48 -3.30 -9.55 -4.45
N LEU A 49 -3.90 -9.09 -3.35
CA LEU A 49 -5.35 -8.94 -3.22
C LEU A 49 -5.89 -7.85 -4.15
N ASN A 50 -5.19 -6.72 -4.29
CA ASN A 50 -5.59 -5.68 -5.25
C ASN A 50 -5.47 -6.15 -6.70
N THR A 51 -4.46 -6.97 -7.01
CA THR A 51 -4.32 -7.60 -8.33
C THR A 51 -5.50 -8.54 -8.61
N ALA A 52 -5.80 -9.44 -7.66
CA ALA A 52 -6.92 -10.38 -7.78
C ALA A 52 -8.29 -9.67 -7.81
N GLY A 53 -8.42 -8.55 -7.09
CA GLY A 53 -9.63 -7.73 -7.01
C GLY A 53 -9.87 -6.85 -8.24
N GLY A 54 -8.98 -6.84 -9.23
CA GLY A 54 -9.16 -6.13 -10.49
C GLY A 54 -8.81 -4.64 -10.44
N ALA A 55 -7.87 -4.23 -9.57
CA ALA A 55 -7.29 -2.90 -9.66
C ALA A 55 -6.67 -2.65 -11.04
N THR A 56 -6.84 -1.44 -11.59
CA THR A 56 -6.32 -1.10 -12.93
C THR A 56 -4.79 -1.19 -13.02
N TRP A 57 -4.10 -0.89 -11.92
CA TRP A 57 -2.66 -1.14 -11.74
C TRP A 57 -2.35 -1.40 -10.27
N VAL A 58 -1.27 -2.15 -10.04
CA VAL A 58 -0.74 -2.46 -8.71
C VAL A 58 0.78 -2.29 -8.77
N ALA A 59 1.36 -1.71 -7.72
CA ALA A 59 2.80 -1.55 -7.57
C ALA A 59 3.26 -2.06 -6.21
N ALA A 60 4.41 -2.74 -6.19
CA ALA A 60 5.12 -3.15 -4.99
C ALA A 60 6.51 -2.51 -5.02
N HIS A 61 6.89 -1.81 -3.95
CA HIS A 61 8.13 -1.05 -3.88
C HIS A 61 8.91 -1.40 -2.61
N HIS A 62 10.22 -1.16 -2.65
CA HIS A 62 11.11 -1.40 -1.53
C HIS A 62 11.80 -0.09 -1.13
N GLY A 63 11.93 0.16 0.17
CA GLY A 63 12.70 1.28 0.71
C GLY A 63 12.05 2.67 0.62
N GLY A 64 10.75 2.74 0.34
CA GLY A 64 10.01 4.00 0.28
C GLY A 64 10.12 4.79 1.60
N GLY A 65 10.47 6.07 1.54
CA GLY A 65 10.48 6.98 2.69
C GLY A 65 11.63 6.81 3.70
N VAL A 66 12.10 5.59 3.99
CA VAL A 66 13.12 5.30 5.02
C VAL A 66 14.38 4.59 4.49
N GLY A 67 14.46 4.35 3.18
CA GLY A 67 15.61 3.72 2.53
C GLY A 67 15.53 2.20 2.49
N SER A 68 16.32 1.59 1.60
CA SER A 68 16.18 0.20 1.16
C SER A 68 16.05 -0.79 2.32
N THR A 69 16.91 -0.78 3.34
CA THR A 69 16.86 -1.83 4.37
C THR A 69 15.72 -1.71 5.40
N ARG A 70 14.79 -0.74 5.26
CA ARG A 70 13.89 -0.34 6.35
C ARG A 70 12.39 -0.30 6.03
N ALA A 71 11.97 -0.55 4.79
CA ALA A 71 10.54 -0.58 4.44
C ALA A 71 10.18 -1.53 3.28
N TRP A 72 8.97 -2.08 3.36
CA TRP A 72 8.30 -2.94 2.40
C TRP A 72 6.83 -2.56 2.22
#